data_AF-A0A9J7ZMK7-F1
#
_entry.id   AF-A0A9J7ZMK7-F1
#
_cell.length_a   1.000
_cell.length_b   1.000
_cell.length_c   1.000
_cell.angle_alpha   90.00
_cell.angle_beta   90.00
_cell.angle_gamma   90.00
#
_symmetry.space_group_name_H-M   'P 1'
#
loop_
_entity.id
_entity.type
_entity.pdbx_description
1 polymer ?
#
loop_
_entity_poly.entity_id
_entity_poly.type
_entity_poly.pdbx_seq_one_letter_code
_entity_poly.pdbx_strand_id
1 'polypeptide(L)'
;MTALRLLQRMKRDWMHTGRRPLGLCGAALLVAARMHEFRRTEKEVISVVKVCEATLRKRLTEFEDTPTSALTINEFMRVDLEKECDPPSFVAGQKKLKMQQVSLSSWNKILILSIDSTWHLNALCDALSQLH
;
A
#
# COMPACT_ATOMS: atom_id res chain seq x y z
N MET A 1 15.56 20.44 12.68
CA MET A 1 14.17 20.74 12.23
C MET A 1 13.59 19.70 11.25
N THR A 2 14.39 18.82 10.63
CA THR A 2 13.96 17.84 9.62
C THR A 2 12.81 16.92 10.07
N ALA A 3 12.88 16.37 11.28
CA ALA A 3 11.85 15.47 11.81
C ALA A 3 10.48 16.14 11.95
N LEU A 4 10.45 17.43 12.32
CA LEU A 4 9.19 18.19 12.41
C LEU A 4 8.61 18.45 11.03
N ARG A 5 9.45 18.80 10.04
CA ARG A 5 9.03 18.96 8.64
C ARG A 5 8.46 17.66 8.08
N LEU A 6 9.11 16.53 8.33
CA LEU A 6 8.60 15.19 7.96
C LEU A 6 7.24 14.91 8.61
N LEU A 7 7.11 15.17 9.92
CA LEU A 7 5.87 14.92 10.63
C LEU A 7 4.72 15.80 10.11
N GLN A 8 4.99 17.07 9.80
CA GLN A 8 4.02 17.97 9.18
C GLN A 8 3.58 17.46 7.81
N ARG A 9 4.52 16.99 7.00
CA ARG A 9 4.22 16.41 5.69
C ARG A 9 3.38 15.13 5.81
N MET A 10 3.76 14.20 6.69
CA MET A 10 3.00 12.98 6.97
C MET A 10 1.58 13.28 7.48
N LYS A 11 1.38 14.37 8.21
CA LYS A 11 0.04 14.82 8.63
C LYS A 11 -0.79 15.28 7.45
N ARG A 12 -0.18 16.04 6.52
CA ARG A 12 -0.81 16.52 5.29
C ARG A 12 -1.14 15.40 4.31
N ASP A 13 -0.33 14.34 4.30
CA ASP A 13 -0.60 13.09 3.56
C ASP A 13 -1.62 12.17 4.27
N TRP A 14 -2.42 12.71 5.22
CA TRP A 14 -3.48 12.00 5.93
C TRP A 14 -3.07 10.71 6.64
N MET A 15 -1.77 10.52 6.92
CA MET A 15 -1.26 9.28 7.52
C MET A 15 -1.65 9.11 9.00
N HIS A 16 -2.03 10.20 9.66
CA HIS A 16 -2.35 10.26 11.09
C HIS A 16 -3.84 10.10 11.40
N THR A 17 -4.73 10.34 10.43
CA THR A 17 -6.17 10.45 10.65
C THR A 17 -6.74 9.13 11.18
N GLY A 18 -7.42 9.18 12.34
CA GLY A 18 -7.99 8.00 13.01
C GLY A 18 -6.96 7.00 13.56
N ARG A 19 -5.69 7.41 13.72
CA ARG A 19 -4.57 6.51 14.00
C ARG A 19 -3.69 7.04 15.14
N ARG A 20 -2.94 6.15 15.80
CA ARG A 20 -2.06 6.51 16.93
C ARG A 20 -0.86 7.38 16.44
N PRO A 21 -0.68 8.61 16.96
CA PRO A 21 0.33 9.55 16.45
C PRO A 21 1.76 9.18 16.87
N LEU A 22 1.95 8.49 18.00
CA LEU A 22 3.28 8.08 18.50
C LEU A 22 4.08 7.31 17.44
N GLY A 23 3.47 6.32 16.79
CA GLY A 23 4.14 5.54 15.74
C GLY A 23 4.57 6.38 14.54
N LEU A 24 3.82 7.45 14.23
CA LEU A 24 4.16 8.38 13.15
C LEU A 24 5.34 9.28 13.55
N CYS A 25 5.37 9.76 14.80
CA CYS A 25 6.52 10.51 15.33
C CYS A 25 7.79 9.66 15.33
N GLY A 26 7.69 8.38 15.73
CA GLY A 26 8.83 7.45 15.69
C GLY A 26 9.35 7.22 14.27
N ALA A 27 8.45 7.06 13.30
CA ALA A 27 8.83 6.94 11.89
C ALA A 27 9.53 8.21 11.39
N ALA A 28 8.97 9.40 11.66
CA ALA A 28 9.59 10.67 11.29
C ALA A 28 10.98 10.87 11.91
N LEU A 29 11.16 10.47 13.18
CA LEU A 29 12.46 10.54 13.86
C LEU A 29 13.48 9.60 13.22
N LEU A 30 13.09 8.36 12.89
CA LEU A 30 13.98 7.38 12.29
C LEU A 30 14.38 7.77 10.86
N VAL A 31 13.43 8.27 10.06
CA VAL A 31 13.71 8.78 8.71
C VAL A 31 14.66 9.98 8.78
N ALA A 32 14.39 10.94 9.67
CA ALA A 32 15.29 12.09 9.87
C ALA A 32 16.69 11.64 10.30
N ALA A 33 16.82 10.67 11.20
CA ALA A 33 18.12 10.15 11.60
C ALA A 33 18.90 9.58 10.38
N ARG A 34 18.22 8.79 9.53
CA ARG A 34 18.84 8.25 8.30
C ARG A 34 19.24 9.33 7.29
N MET A 35 18.43 10.38 7.13
CA MET A 35 18.74 11.51 6.24
C MET A 35 20.01 12.27 6.66
N HIS A 36 20.35 12.24 7.95
CA HIS A 36 21.54 12.92 8.50
C HIS A 36 22.66 11.92 8.82
N GLU A 37 22.64 10.74 8.20
CA GLU A 37 23.62 9.64 8.38
C GLU A 37 23.78 9.18 9.84
N PHE A 38 22.81 9.49 10.68
CA PHE A 38 22.78 9.10 12.07
C PHE A 38 22.16 7.72 12.23
N ARG A 39 23.02 6.72 12.40
CA ARG A 39 22.59 5.32 12.47
C ARG A 39 21.93 5.03 13.82
N ARG A 40 20.60 4.87 13.80
CA ARG A 40 19.80 4.36 14.91
C ARG A 40 18.96 3.17 14.48
N THR A 41 18.80 2.22 15.38
CA THR A 41 18.01 1.02 15.16
C THR A 41 16.53 1.29 15.44
N GLU A 42 15.64 0.52 14.81
CA GLU A 42 14.20 0.57 15.11
C GLU A 42 13.93 0.32 16.59
N LYS A 43 14.68 -0.62 17.22
CA LYS A 43 14.54 -0.98 18.64
C LYS A 43 14.82 0.21 19.57
N GLU A 44 15.86 1.01 19.29
CA GLU A 44 16.17 2.21 20.07
C GLU A 44 15.07 3.26 19.99
N VAL A 45 14.45 3.43 18.81
CA VAL A 45 13.34 4.39 18.65
C VAL A 45 12.07 3.86 19.34
N ILE A 46 11.79 2.57 19.21
CA ILE A 46 10.66 1.89 19.85
C ILE A 46 10.72 2.02 21.36
N SER A 47 11.91 1.86 21.96
CA SER A 47 12.07 1.93 23.41
C SER A 47 11.70 3.31 23.97
N VAL A 48 11.82 4.38 23.17
CA VAL A 48 11.45 5.75 23.53
C VAL A 48 9.96 6.01 23.24
N VAL A 49 9.50 5.67 22.04
CA VAL A 49 8.16 6.05 21.53
C VAL A 49 7.04 5.10 22.02
N LYS A 50 7.42 3.96 22.60
CA LYS A 50 6.51 2.97 23.22
C LYS A 50 5.42 2.47 22.28
N VAL A 51 5.83 2.03 21.08
CA VAL A 51 4.95 1.41 20.08
C VAL A 51 5.49 0.05 19.64
N CYS A 52 4.63 -0.84 19.17
CA CYS A 52 5.07 -2.13 18.64
C CYS A 52 5.93 -1.96 17.39
N GLU A 53 6.89 -2.87 17.18
CA GLU A 53 7.78 -2.89 16.01
C GLU A 53 6.99 -2.97 14.69
N ALA A 54 5.99 -3.85 14.62
CA ALA A 54 5.11 -3.96 13.46
C ALA A 54 4.37 -2.64 13.15
N THR A 55 4.01 -1.86 14.17
CA THR A 55 3.37 -0.55 13.98
C THR A 55 4.35 0.45 13.37
N LEU A 56 5.60 0.51 13.87
CA LEU A 56 6.62 1.41 13.33
C LEU A 56 6.93 1.05 11.87
N ARG A 57 7.18 -0.22 11.57
CA ARG A 57 7.43 -0.69 10.20
C ARG A 57 6.29 -0.36 9.25
N LYS A 58 5.04 -0.60 9.67
CA LYS A 58 3.85 -0.25 8.88
C LYS A 58 3.80 1.24 8.52
N ARG A 59 4.22 2.13 9.43
CA ARG A 59 4.27 3.58 9.16
C ARG A 59 5.38 3.96 8.19
N LEU A 60 6.52 3.28 8.26
CA LEU A 60 7.63 3.47 7.31
C LEU A 60 7.21 3.05 5.90
N THR A 61 6.58 1.88 5.75
CA THR A 61 6.07 1.42 4.44
C THR A 61 4.99 2.35 3.88
N GLU A 62 4.08 2.85 4.72
CA GLU A 62 3.09 3.81 4.25
C GLU A 62 3.71 5.16 3.86
N PHE A 63 4.81 5.57 4.50
CA PHE A 63 5.56 6.76 4.07
C PHE A 63 6.28 6.52 2.76
N GLU A 64 6.87 5.33 2.57
CA GLU A 64 7.50 4.90 1.32
C GLU A 64 6.52 4.98 0.13
N ASP A 65 5.25 4.66 0.34
CA ASP A 65 4.19 4.78 -0.67
C ASP A 65 3.80 6.25 -1.02
N THR A 66 4.28 7.25 -0.29
CA THR A 66 3.99 8.67 -0.57
C THR A 66 4.98 9.26 -1.58
N PRO A 67 4.61 10.27 -2.41
CA PRO A 67 5.55 10.91 -3.34
C PRO A 67 6.71 11.61 -2.62
N THR A 68 6.54 11.95 -1.34
CA THR A 68 7.60 12.55 -0.52
C THR A 68 8.81 11.63 -0.37
N SER A 69 8.61 10.31 -0.34
CA SER A 69 9.69 9.34 -0.11
C SER A 69 10.71 9.31 -1.25
N ALA A 70 10.30 9.68 -2.46
CA ALA A 70 11.14 9.70 -3.65
C ALA A 70 12.03 10.94 -3.76
N LEU A 71 11.82 11.95 -2.91
CA LEU A 71 12.62 13.18 -2.93
C LEU A 71 14.00 12.95 -2.31
N THR A 72 15.01 13.59 -2.90
CA THR A 72 16.32 13.71 -2.24
C THR A 72 16.21 14.59 -1.00
N ILE A 73 17.18 14.45 -0.09
CA ILE A 73 17.26 15.25 1.15
C ILE A 73 17.22 16.76 0.83
N ASN A 74 17.95 17.18 -0.21
CA ASN A 74 18.01 18.58 -0.62
C ASN A 74 16.69 19.10 -1.18
N GLU A 75 16.01 18.30 -2.01
CA GLU A 75 14.70 18.66 -2.57
C GLU A 75 13.65 18.76 -1.47
N PHE A 76 13.60 17.77 -0.57
CA PHE A 76 12.66 17.75 0.55
C PHE A 76 12.76 18.99 1.44
N MET A 77 13.96 19.52 1.63
CA MET A 77 14.19 20.70 2.47
C MET A 77 13.81 22.02 1.78
N ARG A 78 13.73 22.04 0.44
CA ARG A 78 13.46 23.25 -0.35
C ARG A 78 12.05 23.32 -0.89
N VAL A 79 11.44 22.18 -1.20
CA VAL A 79 10.15 22.09 -1.89
C VAL A 79 9.10 21.54 -0.93
N ASP A 80 7.92 22.13 -0.96
CA ASP A 80 6.72 21.59 -0.34
C ASP A 80 5.79 21.09 -1.46
N LEU A 81 5.53 19.78 -1.48
CA LEU A 81 4.61 19.19 -2.45
C LEU A 81 3.18 19.68 -2.16
N GLU A 82 2.48 20.18 -3.16
CA GLU A 82 1.09 20.63 -3.00
C GLU A 82 0.10 19.47 -2.91
N LYS A 83 0.36 18.41 -3.68
CA LYS A 83 -0.51 17.24 -3.76
C LYS A 83 -0.51 16.48 -2.44
N GLU A 84 -1.71 16.20 -1.94
CA GLU A 84 -1.94 15.35 -0.77
C GLU A 84 -2.20 13.90 -1.18
N CYS A 85 -1.97 12.98 -0.26
CA CYS A 85 -2.31 11.57 -0.42
C CYS A 85 -3.57 11.21 0.36
N ASP A 86 -4.30 10.23 -0.16
CA ASP A 86 -5.44 9.64 0.53
C ASP A 86 -4.99 8.85 1.77
N PRO A 87 -5.86 8.73 2.80
CA PRO A 87 -5.54 7.96 3.99
C PRO A 87 -5.33 6.47 3.66
N PRO A 88 -4.42 5.77 4.39
CA PRO A 88 -4.11 4.35 4.11
C PRO A 88 -5.31 3.39 4.18
N SER A 89 -6.33 3.71 4.99
CA SER A 89 -7.58 2.92 5.04
C SER A 89 -8.35 2.97 3.73
N PHE A 90 -8.40 4.14 3.07
CA PHE A 90 -9.06 4.32 1.79
C PHE A 90 -8.30 3.60 0.68
N VAL A 91 -6.98 3.78 0.62
CA VAL A 91 -6.11 3.08 -0.35
C VAL A 91 -6.22 1.56 -0.19
N ALA A 92 -6.19 1.05 1.04
CA ALA A 92 -6.37 -0.38 1.32
C ALA A 92 -7.74 -0.89 0.86
N GLY A 93 -8.81 -0.11 1.11
CA GLY A 93 -10.16 -0.42 0.64
C GLY A 93 -10.22 -0.54 -0.88
N GLN A 94 -9.67 0.42 -1.62
CA GLN A 94 -9.60 0.39 -3.08
C GLN A 94 -8.79 -0.81 -3.61
N LYS A 95 -7.63 -1.09 -3.01
CA LYS A 95 -6.79 -2.25 -3.38
C LYS A 95 -7.57 -3.55 -3.22
N LYS A 96 -8.32 -3.71 -2.13
CA LYS A 96 -9.15 -4.91 -1.88
C LYS A 96 -10.25 -5.07 -2.94
N LEU A 97 -10.96 -3.99 -3.28
CA LEU A 97 -12.01 -4.03 -4.32
C LEU A 97 -11.44 -4.41 -5.69
N LYS A 98 -10.30 -3.82 -6.07
CA LYS A 98 -9.61 -4.16 -7.33
C LYS A 98 -9.21 -5.64 -7.38
N MET A 99 -8.65 -6.18 -6.30
CA MET A 99 -8.30 -7.61 -6.23
C MET A 99 -9.53 -8.52 -6.36
N GLN A 100 -10.64 -8.17 -5.72
CA GLN A 100 -11.89 -8.91 -5.85
C GLN A 100 -12.42 -8.91 -7.29
N GLN A 101 -12.38 -7.75 -7.96
CA GLN A 101 -12.80 -7.64 -9.35
C GLN A 101 -11.92 -8.46 -10.31
N VAL A 102 -10.60 -8.45 -10.11
CA VAL A 102 -9.66 -9.27 -10.89
C VAL A 102 -9.92 -10.76 -10.66
N SER A 103 -10.12 -11.16 -9.41
CA SER A 103 -10.48 -12.53 -9.04
C SER A 103 -11.78 -12.97 -9.74
N LEU A 104 -12.85 -12.19 -9.61
CA LEU A 104 -14.14 -12.46 -10.27
C LEU A 104 -14.00 -12.56 -11.79
N SER A 105 -13.21 -11.68 -12.40
CA SER A 105 -12.96 -11.71 -13.84
C SER A 105 -12.24 -12.99 -14.26
N SER A 106 -11.28 -13.46 -13.46
CA SER A 106 -10.58 -14.72 -13.69
C SER A 106 -11.52 -15.92 -13.55
N TRP A 107 -12.35 -15.95 -12.51
CA TRP A 107 -13.36 -16.99 -12.32
C TRP A 107 -14.39 -17.02 -13.46
N ASN A 108 -14.86 -15.85 -13.90
CA ASN A 108 -15.78 -15.75 -15.03
C ASN A 108 -15.16 -16.31 -16.32
N LYS A 109 -13.89 -16.03 -16.59
CA LYS A 109 -13.18 -16.62 -17.74
C LYS A 109 -13.11 -18.15 -17.67
N ILE A 110 -12.77 -18.69 -16.49
CA ILE A 110 -12.72 -20.15 -16.29
C ILE A 110 -14.10 -20.78 -16.50
N LEU A 111 -15.14 -20.13 -15.97
CA LEU A 111 -16.51 -20.63 -16.07
C LEU A 111 -17.00 -20.66 -17.53
N ILE A 112 -16.72 -19.60 -18.30
CA ILE A 112 -17.04 -19.53 -19.73
C ILE A 112 -16.30 -20.62 -20.51
N LEU A 113 -14.99 -20.78 -20.30
CA LEU A 113 -14.20 -21.82 -20.98
C LEU A 113 -14.71 -23.24 -20.68
N SER A 114 -15.18 -23.48 -19.45
CA SER A 114 -15.77 -24.76 -19.07
C SER A 114 -17.11 -25.00 -19.78
N ILE A 115 -17.94 -23.97 -19.93
CA ILE A 115 -19.23 -24.07 -20.64
C ILE A 115 -19.01 -24.34 -22.14
N ASP A 116 -18.10 -23.60 -22.78
CA ASP A 116 -17.77 -23.81 -24.20
C ASP A 116 -17.25 -25.23 -24.47
N SER A 117 -16.41 -25.75 -23.56
CA SER A 117 -15.89 -27.12 -23.66
C SER A 117 -17.02 -28.16 -23.56
N THR A 118 -17.98 -27.96 -22.65
CA THR A 118 -19.14 -28.86 -22.53
C THR A 118 -20.09 -28.78 -23.72
N TRP A 119 -20.28 -27.58 -24.30
CA TRP A 119 -21.09 -27.39 -25.50
C TRP A 119 -20.47 -28.08 -26.73
N HIS A 120 -19.16 -27.96 -26.92
CA HIS A 120 -18.47 -28.64 -28.01
C HIS A 120 -18.56 -30.18 -27.92
N LEU A 121 -18.47 -30.74 -26.71
CA LEU A 121 -18.62 -32.19 -26.50
C LEU A 121 -20.05 -32.66 -26.78
N ASN A 122 -21.06 -31.91 -26.32
CA ASN A 122 -22.46 -32.24 -26.59
C ASN A 122 -22.79 -32.11 -28.09
N ALA A 123 -22.29 -31.06 -28.75
CA ALA A 123 -22.48 -30.87 -30.20
C ALA A 123 -21.82 -31.99 -31.03
N LEU A 124 -20.65 -32.50 -30.62
CA LEU A 124 -20.02 -33.67 -31.23
C LEU A 124 -20.84 -34.95 -31.03
N CYS A 125 -21.42 -35.13 -29.83
CA CYS A 125 -22.30 -36.26 -29.53
C CYS A 125 -23.56 -36.23 -30.41
N ASP A 126 -24.20 -35.06 -30.53
CA ASP A 126 -25.40 -34.87 -31.36
C ASP A 126 -25.09 -35.09 -32.86
N ALA A 127 -23.92 -34.64 -33.34
CA ALA A 127 -23.49 -34.86 -34.72
C ALA A 127 -23.22 -36.35 -35.03
N LEU A 128 -22.67 -37.10 -34.07
CA LEU A 128 -22.45 -38.55 -34.22
C LEU A 128 -23.76 -39.34 -34.20
N SER A 129 -24.78 -38.89 -33.45
CA SER A 129 -26.10 -39.51 -33.44
C SER A 129 -26.88 -39.36 -34.76
N GLN A 130 -26.54 -38.41 -35.63
CA GLN A 130 -27.18 -38.23 -36.94
C GLN A 130 -26.55 -39.07 -38.06
N LEU A 131 -25.42 -39.75 -37.79
CA LEU A 131 -24.69 -40.56 -38.77
C LEU A 131 -25.11 -42.05 -38.80
N HIS A 132 -26.15 -42.41 -38.03
CA HIS A 132 -26.72 -43.75 -37.95
C HIS A 132 -28.19 -43.72 -38.36
#